data_AF-A0A286H2W8-F1
#
_entry.id   AF-A0A286H2W8-F1
#
_cell.length_a   1.000
_cell.length_b   1.000
_cell.length_c   1.000
_cell.angle_alpha   90.00
_cell.angle_beta   90.00
_cell.angle_gamma   90.00
#
_symmetry.space_group_name_H-M   'P 1'
#
loop_
_entity.id
_entity.type
_entity.pdbx_description
1 polymer ?
#
loop_
_entity_poly.entity_id
_entity_poly.type
_entity_poly.pdbx_seq_one_letter_code
_entity_poly.pdbx_strand_id
1 'polypeptide(L)'
;MSIDLHVFGRSEKVASALVDVLRDQIVEGSEGFRLVSRRVRGAVRPAFSIEGPLRVEREDVPAEVLTRIMGPDVQFQVSVSEASGTSITLARRTCLALAKAIDGALYDPQDDDVVWPASSRRRAAAVPQNTDRIDALVIEWTTLRAPTQDTVTGLLNLLLSLPEAAPVRFGPFEPLQYRLDTDGPDAFVRAVMEEDHLSWRARRPFVWGHTGRMTWPGAPTERRPLYVVGLNLLLPALDDAGWR
;
A
#
# COMPACT_ATOMS: atom_id res chain seq x y z
N MET A 1 -8.17 11.62 17.47
CA MET A 1 -8.32 11.57 16.00
C MET A 1 -6.92 11.40 15.45
N SER A 2 -6.65 10.36 14.67
CA SER A 2 -5.38 10.26 13.92
C SER A 2 -5.52 11.09 12.64
N ILE A 3 -4.42 11.59 12.11
CA ILE A 3 -4.36 12.22 10.78
C ILE A 3 -3.32 11.47 9.98
N ASP A 4 -3.67 11.13 8.75
CA ASP A 4 -2.78 10.47 7.79
C ASP A 4 -2.61 11.37 6.57
N LEU A 5 -1.37 11.58 6.12
CA LEU A 5 -1.03 12.40 4.96
C LEU A 5 -0.18 11.59 4.00
N HIS A 6 -0.42 11.71 2.70
CA HIS A 6 0.36 11.00 1.69
C HIS A 6 1.20 11.99 0.87
N VAL A 7 2.47 11.67 0.69
CA VAL A 7 3.35 12.43 -0.23
C VAL A 7 3.71 11.53 -1.40
N PHE A 8 3.34 11.92 -2.61
CA PHE A 8 3.67 11.22 -3.85
C PHE A 8 4.76 11.97 -4.60
N GLY A 9 5.67 11.27 -5.27
CA GLY A 9 6.71 11.93 -6.07
C GLY A 9 7.54 10.95 -6.89
N ARG A 10 8.73 11.40 -7.29
CA ARG A 10 9.70 10.59 -8.04
C ARG A 10 10.90 10.17 -7.19
N SER A 11 11.28 8.90 -7.29
CA SER A 11 12.33 8.24 -6.52
C SER A 11 13.69 8.92 -6.65
N GLU A 12 14.01 9.48 -7.82
CA GLU A 12 15.30 10.11 -8.16
C GLU A 12 15.77 11.17 -7.15
N LYS A 13 14.84 11.85 -6.46
CA LYS A 13 15.14 12.97 -5.54
C LYS A 13 14.94 12.63 -4.07
N VAL A 14 14.48 11.42 -3.75
CA VAL A 14 14.04 11.06 -2.40
C VAL A 14 15.16 11.12 -1.37
N ALA A 15 16.30 10.50 -1.67
CA ALA A 15 17.36 10.32 -0.67
C ALA A 15 17.90 11.66 -0.15
N SER A 16 18.21 12.60 -1.05
CA SER A 16 18.66 13.94 -0.67
C SER A 16 17.55 14.76 -0.01
N ALA A 17 16.32 14.69 -0.53
CA ALA A 17 15.18 15.42 0.01
C ALA A 17 14.88 15.05 1.47
N LEU A 18 14.91 13.75 1.82
CA LEU A 18 14.66 13.32 3.20
C LEU A 18 15.72 13.84 4.17
N VAL A 19 16.99 13.77 3.79
CA VAL A 19 18.09 14.29 4.62
C VAL A 19 17.92 15.78 4.87
N ASP A 20 17.56 16.54 3.83
CA ASP A 20 17.40 17.99 3.95
C ASP A 20 16.16 18.38 4.75
N VAL A 21 15.02 17.73 4.51
CA VAL A 21 13.75 18.03 5.18
C VAL A 21 13.78 17.65 6.67
N LEU A 22 14.48 16.58 7.02
CA LEU A 22 14.54 16.05 8.37
C LEU A 22 15.77 16.49 9.18
N ARG A 23 16.66 17.29 8.58
CA ARG A 23 17.97 17.68 9.16
C ARG A 23 17.87 18.21 10.60
N ASP A 24 16.86 19.03 10.86
CA ASP A 24 16.69 19.71 12.15
C ASP A 24 15.69 18.98 13.09
N GLN A 25 15.29 17.76 12.75
CA GLN A 25 14.34 16.96 13.52
C GLN A 25 15.06 15.87 14.31
N ILE A 26 14.47 15.45 15.44
CA ILE A 26 14.90 14.25 16.14
C ILE A 26 14.23 13.07 15.46
N VAL A 27 15.01 12.24 14.76
CA VAL A 27 14.51 11.12 13.98
C VAL A 27 15.10 9.82 14.50
N GLU A 28 14.25 8.85 14.77
CA GLU A 28 14.61 7.48 15.12
C GLU A 28 14.00 6.52 14.09
N GLY A 29 14.63 5.36 13.85
CA GLY A 29 14.12 4.35 12.94
C GLY A 29 15.07 3.96 11.81
N SER A 30 14.52 3.39 10.75
CA SER A 30 15.23 2.84 9.60
C SER A 30 14.83 3.54 8.30
N GLU A 31 15.31 3.02 7.17
CA GLU A 31 15.01 3.61 5.87
C GLU A 31 13.53 3.51 5.48
N GLY A 32 12.82 2.47 5.91
CA GLY A 32 11.40 2.25 5.60
C GLY A 32 10.44 2.86 6.60
N PHE A 33 10.89 3.16 7.83
CA PHE A 33 10.06 3.74 8.89
C PHE A 33 10.87 4.70 9.74
N ARG A 34 10.37 5.92 9.91
CA ARG A 34 11.00 6.98 10.70
C ARG A 34 10.00 7.55 11.69
N LEU A 35 10.36 7.55 12.97
CA LEU A 35 9.63 8.26 14.02
C LEU A 35 10.25 9.65 14.21
N VAL A 36 9.45 10.68 13.97
CA VAL A 36 9.85 12.07 14.19
C VAL A 36 9.36 12.53 15.56
N SER A 37 10.31 13.00 16.37
CA SER A 37 10.07 13.47 17.73
C SER A 37 10.40 14.96 17.87
N ARG A 38 9.78 15.61 18.86
CA ARG A 38 10.05 17.00 19.22
C ARG A 38 10.40 17.15 20.69
N ARG A 39 11.11 18.23 21.04
CA ARG A 39 11.32 18.61 22.44
C ARG A 39 10.18 19.50 22.92
N VAL A 40 9.53 19.09 24.01
CA VAL A 40 8.50 19.86 24.73
C VAL A 40 8.94 19.99 26.18
N ARG A 41 9.26 21.22 26.62
CA ARG A 41 9.70 21.51 28.01
C ARG A 41 10.85 20.60 28.49
N GLY A 42 11.83 20.36 27.61
CA GLY A 42 13.00 19.51 27.90
C GLY A 42 12.78 18.01 27.70
N ALA A 43 11.54 17.53 27.56
CA ALA A 43 11.24 16.13 27.27
C ALA A 43 11.11 15.88 25.76
N VAL A 44 11.66 14.77 25.26
CA VAL A 44 11.44 14.30 23.89
C VAL A 44 10.11 13.57 23.83
N ARG A 45 9.26 13.94 22.86
CA ARG A 45 7.94 13.35 22.66
C ARG A 45 7.74 13.00 21.18
N PRO A 46 7.20 11.82 20.86
CA PRO A 46 6.79 11.48 19.51
C PRO A 46 5.83 12.55 18.94
N ALA A 47 6.04 12.93 17.68
CA ALA A 47 5.16 13.86 16.98
C ALA A 47 4.37 13.15 15.89
N PHE A 48 5.04 12.43 14.99
CA PHE A 48 4.44 11.69 13.88
C PHE A 48 5.44 10.65 13.34
N SER A 49 4.96 9.68 12.56
CA SER A 49 5.77 8.72 11.83
C SER A 49 5.75 8.98 10.33
N ILE A 50 6.80 8.56 9.63
CA ILE A 50 6.91 8.53 8.17
C ILE A 50 7.24 7.11 7.76
N GLU A 51 6.39 6.50 6.96
CA GLU A 51 6.63 5.23 6.29
C GLU A 51 6.94 5.48 4.81
N GLY A 52 7.93 4.75 4.30
CA GLY A 52 8.42 4.85 2.92
C GLY A 52 9.89 5.29 2.80
N PRO A 53 10.41 5.39 1.57
CA PRO A 53 9.64 5.42 0.32
C PRO A 53 9.01 4.06 -0.03
N LEU A 54 7.69 4.06 -0.25
CA LEU A 54 6.95 2.91 -0.78
C LEU A 54 6.86 3.04 -2.29
N ARG A 55 7.13 1.97 -3.04
CA ARG A 55 6.93 1.95 -4.48
C ARG A 55 5.44 1.98 -4.80
N VAL A 56 5.06 2.80 -5.77
CA VAL A 56 3.68 2.87 -6.27
C VAL A 56 3.65 2.73 -7.78
N GLU A 57 2.59 2.09 -8.28
CA GLU A 57 2.23 2.12 -9.69
C GLU A 57 1.04 3.05 -9.89
N ARG A 58 0.66 3.28 -11.15
CA ARG A 58 -0.35 4.28 -11.49
C ARG A 58 -1.68 4.03 -10.80
N GLU A 59 -2.07 2.77 -10.63
CA GLU A 59 -3.29 2.35 -9.96
C GLU A 59 -3.30 2.58 -8.45
N ASP A 60 -2.13 2.69 -7.82
CA ASP A 60 -2.01 2.96 -6.38
C ASP A 60 -2.15 4.46 -6.06
N VAL A 61 -2.16 5.32 -7.09
CA VAL A 61 -2.09 6.77 -6.95
C VAL A 61 -3.48 7.37 -7.17
N PRO A 62 -4.00 8.18 -6.22
CA PRO A 62 -5.28 8.89 -6.37
C PRO A 62 -5.34 9.69 -7.67
N ALA A 63 -6.50 9.75 -8.33
CA ALA A 63 -6.60 10.42 -9.63
C ALA A 63 -6.36 11.93 -9.51
N GLU A 64 -6.73 12.50 -8.37
CA GLU A 64 -6.49 13.87 -7.97
C GLU A 64 -4.99 14.14 -8.05
N VAL A 65 -4.15 13.25 -7.50
CA VAL A 65 -2.69 13.33 -7.59
C VAL A 65 -2.21 13.20 -9.03
N LEU A 66 -2.74 12.23 -9.80
CA LEU A 66 -2.40 12.04 -11.21
C LEU A 66 -2.76 13.25 -12.09
N THR A 67 -3.69 14.10 -11.67
CA THR A 67 -4.02 15.36 -12.37
C THR A 67 -3.06 16.51 -12.04
N ARG A 68 -2.30 16.39 -10.93
CA ARG A 68 -1.38 17.43 -10.45
C ARG A 68 0.08 17.15 -10.81
N ILE A 69 0.50 15.90 -10.80
CA ILE A 69 1.87 15.47 -11.09
C ILE A 69 1.90 14.30 -12.08
N MET A 70 3.00 14.19 -12.85
CA MET A 70 3.16 13.13 -13.84
C MET A 70 4.09 12.04 -13.32
N GLY A 71 3.65 10.79 -13.44
CA GLY A 71 4.45 9.59 -13.19
C GLY A 71 5.08 9.53 -11.79
N PRO A 72 4.33 9.72 -10.69
CA PRO A 72 4.84 9.36 -9.38
C PRO A 72 5.12 7.85 -9.31
N ASP A 73 6.27 7.48 -8.76
CA ASP A 73 6.73 6.09 -8.57
C ASP A 73 7.01 5.76 -7.08
N VAL A 74 6.88 6.76 -6.21
CA VAL A 74 7.01 6.61 -4.75
C VAL A 74 5.91 7.33 -3.98
N GLN A 75 5.56 6.75 -2.84
CA GLN A 75 4.67 7.31 -1.82
C GLN A 75 5.35 7.29 -0.45
N PHE A 76 5.08 8.32 0.34
CA PHE A 76 5.30 8.31 1.79
C PHE A 76 3.95 8.39 2.49
N GLN A 77 3.78 7.61 3.55
CA GLN A 77 2.64 7.69 4.45
C GLN A 77 3.08 8.35 5.75
N VAL A 78 2.37 9.39 6.19
CA VAL A 78 2.71 10.15 7.38
C VAL A 78 1.55 10.14 8.34
N SER A 79 1.74 9.53 9.51
CA SER A 79 0.68 9.32 10.50
C SER A 79 0.95 10.08 11.79
N VAL A 80 -0.08 10.73 12.31
CA VAL A 80 -0.04 11.51 13.57
C VAL A 80 -0.88 10.82 14.64
N SER A 81 -0.27 9.94 15.44
CA SER A 81 -0.97 9.14 16.45
C SER A 81 -1.61 9.98 17.57
N GLU A 82 -0.94 11.06 17.99
CA GLU A 82 -1.48 12.03 18.96
C GLU A 82 -1.70 13.39 18.27
N ALA A 83 -2.93 13.62 17.81
CA ALA A 83 -3.36 14.87 17.19
C ALA A 83 -3.37 16.06 18.17
N SER A 84 -2.18 16.51 18.58
CA SER A 84 -2.00 17.88 19.03
C SER A 84 -1.89 18.78 17.80
N GLY A 85 -2.50 19.97 17.83
CA GLY A 85 -2.44 20.91 16.71
C GLY A 85 -1.01 21.22 16.27
N THR A 86 -0.06 21.22 17.21
CA THR A 86 1.37 21.38 16.92
C THR A 86 1.98 20.18 16.18
N SER A 87 1.61 18.93 16.51
CA SER A 87 2.11 17.74 15.81
C SER A 87 1.58 17.67 14.39
N ILE A 88 0.28 17.97 14.22
CA ILE A 88 -0.37 18.05 12.91
C ILE A 88 0.29 19.12 12.04
N THR A 89 0.51 20.32 12.60
CA THR A 89 1.15 21.43 11.88
C THR A 89 2.57 21.06 11.46
N LEU A 90 3.33 20.39 12.33
CA LEU A 90 4.68 19.92 12.01
C LEU A 90 4.64 18.86 10.91
N ALA A 91 3.77 17.85 11.01
CA ALA A 91 3.61 16.82 9.99
C ALA A 91 3.24 17.41 8.63
N ARG A 92 2.23 18.29 8.56
CA ARG A 92 1.83 18.98 7.32
C ARG A 92 2.97 19.81 6.73
N ARG A 93 3.75 20.53 7.56
CA ARG A 93 4.92 21.28 7.10
C ARG A 93 6.00 20.37 6.53
N THR A 94 6.30 19.26 7.22
CA THR A 94 7.28 18.27 6.77
C THR A 94 6.85 17.63 5.46
N CYS A 95 5.58 17.21 5.35
CA CYS A 95 5.02 16.65 4.12
C CYS A 95 5.08 17.65 2.95
N LEU A 96 4.73 18.92 3.21
CA LEU A 96 4.79 19.96 2.19
C LEU A 96 6.23 20.24 1.74
N ALA A 97 7.18 20.25 2.67
CA ALA A 97 8.60 20.42 2.35
C ALA A 97 9.11 19.24 1.52
N LEU A 98 8.75 18.01 1.90
CA LEU A 98 9.09 16.80 1.16
C LEU A 98 8.49 16.80 -0.25
N ALA A 99 7.19 17.07 -0.38
CA ALA A 99 6.50 17.16 -1.67
C ALA A 99 7.17 18.19 -2.58
N LYS A 100 7.56 19.36 -2.06
CA LYS A 100 8.29 20.37 -2.84
C LYS A 100 9.68 19.88 -3.26
N ALA A 101 10.42 19.23 -2.38
CA ALA A 101 11.77 18.77 -2.65
C ALA A 101 11.83 17.67 -3.72
N ILE A 102 10.80 16.83 -3.81
CA ILE A 102 10.72 15.73 -4.79
C ILE A 102 9.89 16.04 -6.04
N ASP A 103 9.53 17.32 -6.27
CA ASP A 103 8.59 17.75 -7.32
C ASP A 103 7.28 16.95 -7.32
N GLY A 104 6.81 16.63 -6.13
CA GLY A 104 5.69 15.75 -5.85
C GLY A 104 4.40 16.46 -5.45
N ALA A 105 3.49 15.69 -4.89
CA ALA A 105 2.20 16.13 -4.39
C ALA A 105 2.00 15.73 -2.93
N LEU A 106 1.35 16.60 -2.16
CA LEU A 106 0.81 16.28 -0.83
C LEU A 106 -0.69 16.08 -0.98
N TYR A 107 -1.15 14.90 -0.59
CA TYR A 107 -2.53 14.47 -0.62
C TYR A 107 -3.05 14.24 0.80
N ASP A 108 -4.27 14.70 1.06
CA ASP A 108 -4.98 14.51 2.32
C ASP A 108 -6.15 13.53 2.08
N PRO A 109 -6.02 12.26 2.51
CA PRO A 109 -7.08 11.27 2.39
C PRO A 109 -8.36 11.59 3.16
N GLN A 110 -8.33 12.48 4.16
CA GLN A 110 -9.52 12.84 4.91
C GLN A 110 -10.43 13.79 4.15
N ASP A 111 -9.84 14.70 3.36
CA ASP A 111 -10.56 15.66 2.52
C ASP A 111 -10.67 15.20 1.06
N ASP A 112 -10.06 14.05 0.70
CA ASP A 112 -9.98 13.51 -0.67
C ASP A 112 -9.39 14.54 -1.66
N ASP A 113 -8.38 15.31 -1.22
CA ASP A 113 -7.85 16.44 -1.98
C ASP A 113 -6.31 16.56 -1.96
N VAL A 114 -5.78 17.17 -3.00
CA VAL A 114 -4.37 17.50 -3.14
C VAL A 114 -4.09 18.87 -2.53
N VAL A 115 -3.52 18.86 -1.33
CA VAL A 115 -3.06 20.05 -0.60
C VAL A 115 -1.95 20.79 -1.37
N TRP A 116 -1.07 20.06 -2.05
CA TRP A 116 -0.01 20.65 -2.88
C TRP A 116 0.29 19.79 -4.11
N PRO A 117 0.51 20.38 -5.30
CA PRO A 117 0.44 21.80 -5.62
C PRO A 117 -1.01 22.31 -5.70
N ALA A 118 -1.25 23.52 -5.17
CA ALA A 118 -2.58 24.15 -5.13
C ALA A 118 -3.20 24.34 -6.53
N SER A 119 -2.36 24.59 -7.55
CA SER A 119 -2.78 24.67 -8.95
C SER A 119 -1.96 23.70 -9.81
N SER A 120 -2.64 22.87 -10.60
CA SER A 120 -2.00 22.03 -11.62
C SER A 120 -1.36 22.92 -12.69
N ARG A 121 -0.03 22.80 -12.91
CA ARG A 121 0.64 23.42 -14.07
C ARG A 121 0.54 22.57 -15.34
N ARG A 122 0.03 21.33 -15.26
CA ARG A 122 -0.20 20.43 -16.39
C ARG A 122 -1.39 19.53 -16.08
N ARG A 123 -2.53 19.79 -16.72
CA ARG A 123 -3.62 18.81 -16.76
C ARG A 123 -3.12 17.60 -17.53
N ALA A 124 -2.77 16.52 -16.84
CA ALA A 124 -2.94 15.21 -17.44
C ALA A 124 -4.43 15.08 -17.77
N ALA A 125 -4.78 14.56 -18.95
CA ALA A 125 -6.18 14.27 -19.27
C ALA A 125 -6.77 13.45 -18.12
N ALA A 126 -7.94 13.88 -17.62
CA ALA A 126 -8.66 13.12 -16.60
C ALA A 126 -8.89 11.73 -17.17
N VAL A 127 -8.21 10.74 -16.62
CA VAL A 127 -8.44 9.34 -16.97
C VAL A 127 -9.60 8.89 -16.11
N PRO A 128 -10.62 8.23 -16.67
CA PRO A 128 -11.69 7.65 -15.88
C PRO A 128 -11.07 6.78 -14.79
N GLN A 129 -11.28 7.12 -13.53
CA GLN A 129 -11.16 6.12 -12.48
C GLN A 129 -12.21 5.07 -12.80
N ASN A 130 -11.85 3.79 -12.70
CA ASN A 130 -12.83 2.72 -12.74
C ASN A 130 -13.55 2.73 -11.38
N THR A 131 -14.34 3.77 -11.12
CA THR A 131 -15.25 3.91 -9.98
C THR A 131 -16.56 3.16 -10.21
N ASP A 132 -16.69 2.51 -11.37
CA ASP A 132 -17.78 1.57 -11.61
C ASP A 132 -17.71 0.46 -10.56
N ARG A 133 -18.83 0.26 -9.86
CA ARG A 133 -18.98 -0.87 -8.95
C ARG A 133 -18.68 -2.13 -9.75
N ILE A 134 -17.64 -2.86 -9.35
CA ILE A 134 -17.30 -4.12 -9.99
C ILE A 134 -18.19 -5.22 -9.39
N ASP A 135 -18.89 -5.94 -10.25
CA ASP A 135 -19.49 -7.21 -9.86
C ASP A 135 -18.37 -8.25 -9.82
N ALA A 136 -18.06 -8.74 -8.61
CA ALA A 136 -17.00 -9.71 -8.40
C ALA A 136 -17.54 -10.95 -7.69
N LEU A 137 -17.11 -12.12 -8.15
CA LEU A 137 -17.24 -13.38 -7.45
C LEU A 137 -15.99 -13.58 -6.58
N VAL A 138 -16.21 -13.73 -5.28
CA VAL A 138 -15.15 -14.09 -4.32
C VAL A 138 -15.26 -15.58 -4.05
N ILE A 139 -14.19 -16.32 -4.32
CA ILE A 139 -14.06 -17.74 -4.00
C ILE A 139 -13.04 -17.87 -2.88
N GLU A 140 -13.47 -18.42 -1.75
CA GLU A 140 -12.62 -18.64 -0.59
C GLU A 140 -12.55 -20.12 -0.24
N TRP A 141 -11.33 -20.59 0.00
CA TRP A 141 -11.07 -21.91 0.55
C TRP A 141 -10.46 -21.75 1.93
N THR A 142 -11.01 -22.48 2.90
CA THR A 142 -10.56 -22.39 4.30
C THR A 142 -10.04 -23.72 4.82
N THR A 143 -9.03 -23.68 5.67
CA THR A 143 -8.44 -24.87 6.31
C THR A 143 -8.10 -24.61 7.77
N LEU A 144 -8.22 -25.64 8.59
CA LEU A 144 -7.78 -25.62 10.00
C LEU A 144 -6.29 -25.93 10.17
N ARG A 145 -5.63 -26.38 9.09
CA ARG A 145 -4.19 -26.68 9.11
C ARG A 145 -3.41 -25.46 8.68
N ALA A 146 -2.40 -25.10 9.46
CA ALA A 146 -1.47 -24.06 9.07
C ALA A 146 -0.83 -24.41 7.71
N PRO A 147 -0.66 -23.42 6.81
CA PRO A 147 0.04 -23.64 5.57
C PRO A 147 1.48 -24.07 5.86
N THR A 148 1.94 -25.08 5.11
CA THR A 148 3.36 -25.44 5.05
C THR A 148 3.99 -24.82 3.82
N GLN A 149 5.31 -24.74 3.78
CA GLN A 149 6.03 -24.28 2.58
C GLN A 149 5.61 -25.08 1.32
N ASP A 150 5.47 -26.40 1.43
CA ASP A 150 4.99 -27.26 0.34
C ASP A 150 3.57 -26.90 -0.12
N THR A 151 2.67 -26.61 0.83
CA THR A 151 1.29 -26.24 0.52
C THR A 151 1.24 -24.90 -0.21
N VAL A 152 2.02 -23.91 0.23
CA VAL A 152 2.11 -22.59 -0.40
C VAL A 152 2.77 -22.69 -1.78
N THR A 153 3.79 -23.53 -1.92
CA THR A 153 4.46 -23.79 -3.20
C THR A 153 3.49 -24.46 -4.18
N GLY A 154 2.70 -25.43 -3.71
CA GLY A 154 1.62 -26.05 -4.48
C GLY A 154 0.55 -25.04 -4.92
N LEU A 155 0.14 -24.14 -4.01
CA LEU A 155 -0.77 -23.04 -4.34
C LEU A 155 -0.19 -22.14 -5.44
N LEU A 156 1.06 -21.70 -5.30
CA LEU A 156 1.70 -20.84 -6.30
C LEU A 156 1.78 -21.53 -7.66
N ASN A 157 2.15 -22.82 -7.69
CA ASN A 157 2.18 -23.60 -8.93
C ASN A 157 0.79 -23.71 -9.58
N LEU A 158 -0.27 -23.86 -8.78
CA LEU A 158 -1.65 -23.84 -9.28
C LEU A 158 -2.00 -22.46 -9.87
N LEU A 159 -1.67 -21.38 -9.17
CA LEU A 159 -1.90 -20.01 -9.67
C LEU A 159 -1.10 -19.74 -10.96
N LEU A 160 0.12 -20.25 -11.08
CA LEU A 160 0.95 -20.13 -12.28
C LEU A 160 0.41 -20.93 -13.46
N SER A 161 -0.31 -22.02 -13.21
CA SER A 161 -0.97 -22.81 -14.26
C SER A 161 -2.17 -22.09 -14.90
N LEU A 162 -2.67 -21.03 -14.24
CA LEU A 162 -3.71 -20.13 -14.72
C LEU A 162 -3.14 -18.70 -14.79
N PRO A 163 -2.47 -18.32 -15.90
CA PRO A 163 -1.65 -17.09 -15.98
C PRO A 163 -2.36 -15.79 -15.60
N GLU A 164 -3.68 -15.76 -15.70
CA GLU A 164 -4.52 -14.65 -15.29
C GLU A 164 -4.63 -14.54 -13.77
N ALA A 165 -4.71 -15.66 -13.04
CA ALA A 165 -4.77 -15.71 -11.58
C ALA A 165 -3.40 -15.57 -10.90
N ALA A 166 -2.32 -15.71 -11.67
CA ALA A 166 -0.95 -15.62 -11.19
C ALA A 166 -0.68 -14.26 -10.49
N PRO A 167 -0.03 -14.26 -9.30
CA PRO A 167 0.38 -13.04 -8.64
C PRO A 167 1.28 -12.19 -9.55
N VAL A 168 0.91 -10.92 -9.74
CA VAL A 168 1.75 -9.92 -10.42
C VAL A 168 2.52 -9.13 -9.38
N ARG A 169 1.79 -8.57 -8.40
CA ARG A 169 2.31 -7.87 -7.23
C ARG A 169 1.75 -8.48 -5.97
N PHE A 170 2.53 -8.52 -4.89
CA PHE A 170 2.10 -9.07 -3.62
C PHE A 170 2.73 -8.33 -2.43
N GLY A 171 2.11 -8.47 -1.27
CA GLY A 171 2.57 -7.82 -0.04
C GLY A 171 1.52 -7.88 1.06
N PRO A 172 1.90 -7.61 2.31
CA PRO A 172 0.98 -7.67 3.44
C PRO A 172 0.02 -6.47 3.47
N PHE A 173 0.42 -5.33 2.90
CA PHE A 173 -0.36 -4.09 2.87
C PHE A 173 -0.21 -3.35 1.54
N GLU A 174 -1.21 -2.53 1.19
CA GLU A 174 -1.13 -1.66 0.02
C GLU A 174 -0.33 -0.37 0.32
N PRO A 175 0.44 0.15 -0.65
CA PRO A 175 0.71 -0.42 -1.98
C PRO A 175 1.57 -1.68 -1.91
N LEU A 176 1.25 -2.70 -2.71
CA LEU A 176 1.94 -4.00 -2.68
C LEU A 176 3.40 -3.86 -3.18
N GLN A 177 4.37 -4.18 -2.32
CA GLN A 177 5.78 -3.84 -2.56
C GLN A 177 6.58 -4.87 -3.36
N TYR A 178 6.15 -6.13 -3.41
CA TYR A 178 6.85 -7.21 -4.11
C TYR A 178 6.22 -7.51 -5.47
N ARG A 179 7.00 -8.09 -6.38
CA ARG A 179 6.60 -8.51 -7.72
C ARG A 179 7.08 -9.91 -8.02
N LEU A 180 6.21 -10.74 -8.60
CA LEU A 180 6.58 -12.12 -8.91
C LEU A 180 7.63 -12.20 -10.03
N ASP A 181 7.59 -11.28 -10.99
CA ASP A 181 8.53 -11.24 -12.13
C ASP A 181 9.95 -10.79 -11.74
N THR A 182 10.08 -10.05 -10.64
CA THR A 182 11.33 -9.42 -10.21
C THR A 182 11.90 -10.09 -8.96
N ASP A 183 11.06 -10.34 -7.95
CA ASP A 183 11.45 -10.95 -6.67
C ASP A 183 11.37 -12.48 -6.70
N GLY A 184 10.63 -13.04 -7.67
CA GLY A 184 10.56 -14.46 -7.95
C GLY A 184 9.60 -15.27 -7.07
N PRO A 185 9.40 -16.56 -7.40
CA PRO A 185 8.49 -17.46 -6.67
C PRO A 185 8.83 -17.63 -5.19
N ASP A 186 10.12 -17.73 -4.86
CA ASP A 186 10.57 -17.95 -3.48
C ASP A 186 10.24 -16.77 -2.57
N ALA A 187 10.24 -15.53 -3.11
CA ALA A 187 9.83 -14.36 -2.35
C ALA A 187 8.34 -14.39 -2.03
N PHE A 188 7.49 -14.84 -2.96
CA PHE A 188 6.06 -15.04 -2.70
C PHE A 188 5.84 -16.09 -1.62
N VAL A 189 6.47 -17.26 -1.75
CA VAL A 189 6.35 -18.35 -0.77
C VAL A 189 6.79 -17.87 0.61
N ARG A 190 7.93 -17.21 0.71
CA ARG A 190 8.43 -16.65 1.98
C ARG A 190 7.45 -15.64 2.58
N ALA A 191 6.92 -14.71 1.78
CA ALA A 191 5.98 -13.69 2.26
C ALA A 191 4.68 -14.32 2.81
N VAL A 192 4.15 -15.36 2.19
CA VAL A 192 2.97 -16.09 2.73
C VAL A 192 3.28 -16.78 4.06
N MET A 193 4.52 -17.24 4.26
CA MET A 193 4.93 -17.95 5.47
C MET A 193 5.27 -17.01 6.63
N GLU A 194 5.75 -15.80 6.34
CA GLU A 194 6.18 -14.82 7.33
C GLU A 194 5.06 -13.88 7.77
N GLU A 195 4.09 -13.60 6.89
CA GLU A 195 3.01 -12.64 7.14
C GLU A 195 1.71 -13.31 7.59
N ASP A 196 1.01 -12.72 8.56
CA ASP A 196 -0.31 -13.19 9.00
C ASP A 196 -1.37 -13.06 7.90
N HIS A 197 -1.18 -12.10 7.00
CA HIS A 197 -2.02 -11.84 5.85
C HIS A 197 -1.14 -11.38 4.68
N LEU A 198 -1.37 -11.95 3.51
CA LEU A 198 -0.75 -11.53 2.26
C LEU A 198 -1.83 -11.32 1.22
N SER A 199 -1.75 -10.20 0.52
CA SER A 199 -2.59 -9.89 -0.63
C SER A 199 -1.77 -9.85 -1.92
N TRP A 200 -2.42 -10.12 -3.05
CA TRP A 200 -1.80 -9.97 -4.37
C TRP A 200 -2.76 -9.46 -5.43
N ARG A 201 -2.19 -8.73 -6.40
CA ARG A 201 -2.85 -8.35 -7.66
C ARG A 201 -2.66 -9.46 -8.69
N ALA A 202 -3.71 -9.70 -9.47
CA ALA A 202 -3.72 -10.65 -10.58
C ALA A 202 -4.06 -9.93 -11.89
N ARG A 203 -4.14 -10.65 -13.01
CA ARG A 203 -4.56 -10.12 -14.31
C ARG A 203 -6.01 -10.48 -14.58
N ARG A 204 -6.73 -9.57 -15.24
CA ARG A 204 -8.14 -9.80 -15.60
C ARG A 204 -8.28 -11.16 -16.33
N PRO A 205 -9.33 -11.93 -15.98
CA PRO A 205 -10.48 -11.53 -15.17
C PRO A 205 -10.28 -11.63 -13.65
N PHE A 206 -9.16 -12.18 -13.18
CA PHE A 206 -8.80 -12.15 -11.76
C PHE A 206 -8.26 -10.77 -11.40
N VAL A 207 -8.69 -10.20 -10.28
CA VAL A 207 -8.28 -8.83 -9.89
C VAL A 207 -7.51 -8.78 -8.60
N TRP A 208 -7.75 -9.76 -7.72
CA TRP A 208 -7.18 -9.79 -6.39
C TRP A 208 -7.16 -11.22 -5.86
N GLY A 209 -6.16 -11.54 -5.07
CA GLY A 209 -6.19 -12.71 -4.21
C GLY A 209 -5.58 -12.40 -2.86
N HIS A 210 -5.87 -13.24 -1.89
CA HIS A 210 -5.32 -13.10 -0.57
C HIS A 210 -5.14 -14.46 0.11
N THR A 211 -4.26 -14.48 1.11
CA THR A 211 -4.12 -15.57 2.05
C THR A 211 -3.95 -14.98 3.44
N GLY A 212 -4.30 -15.74 4.46
CA GLY A 212 -3.98 -15.34 5.82
C GLY A 212 -4.76 -16.10 6.86
N ARG A 213 -4.51 -15.72 8.09
CA ARG A 213 -5.28 -16.17 9.24
C ARG A 213 -6.54 -15.31 9.36
N MET A 214 -7.71 -15.95 9.41
CA MET A 214 -8.97 -15.23 9.62
C MET A 214 -9.03 -14.65 11.04
N THR A 215 -9.22 -13.33 11.13
CA THR A 215 -9.21 -12.54 12.37
C THR A 215 -10.42 -11.61 12.47
N TRP A 216 -11.65 -12.12 12.31
CA TRP A 216 -12.86 -11.33 12.61
C TRP A 216 -13.33 -11.52 14.07
N PRO A 217 -14.13 -10.58 14.62
CA PRO A 217 -14.78 -10.75 15.92
C PRO A 217 -15.62 -12.03 15.96
N GLY A 218 -15.24 -13.00 16.78
CA GLY A 218 -15.90 -14.32 16.86
C GLY A 218 -15.27 -15.42 16.00
N ALA A 219 -14.13 -15.15 15.34
CA ALA A 219 -13.34 -16.18 14.67
C ALA A 219 -12.89 -17.26 15.69
N PRO A 220 -12.66 -18.51 15.23
CA PRO A 220 -12.11 -19.56 16.07
C PRO A 220 -10.90 -19.07 16.86
N THR A 221 -10.88 -19.35 18.17
CA THR A 221 -9.82 -18.89 19.08
C THR A 221 -8.44 -19.34 18.61
N GLU A 222 -7.37 -18.76 19.19
CA GLU A 222 -5.97 -19.15 18.90
C GLU A 222 -5.69 -20.66 18.96
N ARG A 223 -6.55 -21.43 19.63
CA ARG A 223 -6.44 -22.89 19.72
C ARG A 223 -6.75 -23.61 18.40
N ARG A 224 -7.48 -22.99 17.48
CA ARG A 224 -7.86 -23.57 16.17
C ARG A 224 -7.94 -22.47 15.10
N PRO A 225 -6.81 -21.85 14.72
CA PRO A 225 -6.83 -20.82 13.69
C PRO A 225 -7.41 -21.36 12.38
N LEU A 226 -8.23 -20.55 11.72
CA LEU A 226 -8.72 -20.80 10.38
C LEU A 226 -7.85 -20.02 9.40
N TYR A 227 -7.29 -20.70 8.42
CA TYR A 227 -6.53 -20.11 7.34
C TYR A 227 -7.42 -20.03 6.11
N VAL A 228 -7.33 -18.93 5.38
CA VAL A 228 -8.10 -18.68 4.17
C VAL A 228 -7.14 -18.44 3.00
N VAL A 229 -7.53 -18.91 1.83
CA VAL A 229 -7.03 -18.44 0.54
C VAL A 229 -8.24 -18.00 -0.28
N GLY A 230 -8.18 -16.80 -0.85
CA GLY A 230 -9.28 -16.20 -1.59
C GLY A 230 -8.83 -15.69 -2.96
N LEU A 231 -9.70 -15.82 -3.96
CA LEU A 231 -9.54 -15.25 -5.28
C LEU A 231 -10.78 -14.44 -5.67
N ASN A 232 -10.55 -13.29 -6.29
CA ASN A 232 -11.59 -12.39 -6.77
C ASN A 232 -11.58 -12.39 -8.30
N LEU A 233 -12.71 -12.78 -8.87
CA LEU A 233 -12.94 -12.86 -10.30
C LEU A 233 -14.03 -11.85 -10.70
N LEU A 234 -13.85 -11.13 -11.80
CA LEU A 234 -14.91 -10.28 -12.34
C LEU A 234 -16.06 -11.15 -12.89
N LEU A 235 -17.29 -10.91 -12.42
CA LEU A 235 -18.47 -11.71 -12.76
C LEU A 235 -18.76 -11.78 -14.28
N PRO A 236 -18.57 -10.70 -15.08
CA PRO A 236 -18.74 -10.77 -16.53
C PRO A 236 -17.84 -11.81 -17.23
N ALA A 237 -16.77 -12.28 -16.59
CA ALA A 237 -15.93 -13.34 -17.14
C ALA A 237 -16.66 -14.70 -17.22
N LEU A 238 -17.72 -14.92 -16.44
CA LEU A 238 -18.52 -16.15 -16.49
C LEU A 238 -19.43 -16.22 -17.73
N ASP A 239 -19.66 -15.08 -18.38
CA ASP A 239 -20.40 -14.98 -19.63
C ASP A 239 -19.50 -15.20 -20.85
N ASP A 240 -18.18 -15.16 -20.68
CA ASP A 240 -17.22 -15.40 -21.74
C ASP A 240 -17.11 -16.91 -22.04
N ALA A 241 -17.45 -17.29 -23.27
CA ALA A 241 -17.40 -18.67 -23.74
C ALA A 241 -15.98 -19.27 -23.75
N GLY A 242 -14.94 -18.44 -23.77
CA GLY A 242 -13.55 -18.89 -23.66
C GLY A 242 -13.18 -19.45 -22.28
N TRP A 243 -14.03 -19.25 -21.28
CA TRP A 243 -13.84 -19.73 -19.90
C TRP A 243 -14.73 -20.94 -19.56
N ARG A 244 -15.56 -21.43 -20.50
CA ARG A 244 -16.42 -22.61 -20.34
C ARG A 244 -15.84 -23.83 -21.05
#